data_AF-A0AAW2Z660-F1
#
_entry.id   AF-A0AAW2Z660-F1
#
_cell.length_a   1.000
_cell.length_b   1.000
_cell.length_c   1.000
_cell.angle_alpha   90.00
_cell.angle_beta   90.00
_cell.angle_gamma   90.00
#
_symmetry.space_group_name_H-M   'P 1'
#
loop_
_entity.id
_entity.type
_entity.pdbx_description
1 polymer ?
#
loop_
_entity_poly.entity_id
_entity_poly.type
_entity_poly.pdbx_seq_one_letter_code
_entity_poly.pdbx_strand_id
1 'polypeptide(L)'
;MSSVDIIAIKHYDGTIRTSPFYVRFRRRVLKKSQIKIQINGDATDIENFCIDAGDKHARFVWDNKLIHWEGEFWPVYQTWELQAEASMTNEKKREYYTSMMDRLLPRTETIKKLNLKEGVNVVNFILGEGRVATSRIYFWSCDQRIVVSDVDGTITGKGENFSRFSKFYTNHFYVKRIRPSIIELYKSIEDNGYKVIYVTGRPVRQYAVIKKLLLDIRQEDDENNTMPEGPIFTTPYKFYISRAFKVRCGRPDQFKTSMLTRIKMLYPEHINEPIVAGFGNTSTDIMSYKKSGVNPSMCFFVNKDHSVASDRKNFKNYAHIKEAVHEMFPKHDR
;
A
#
# COMPACT_ATOMS: atom_id res chain seq x y z
N MET A 1 5.87 -5.65 15.91
CA MET A 1 7.17 -5.15 15.38
C MET A 1 6.93 -4.16 14.24
N SER A 2 6.96 -4.58 12.97
CA SER A 2 6.51 -3.77 11.82
C SER A 2 5.96 -4.69 10.73
N SER A 3 4.80 -4.34 10.19
CA SER A 3 4.19 -4.97 9.02
C SER A 3 3.57 -3.88 8.15
N VAL A 4 3.15 -4.21 6.93
CA VAL A 4 2.40 -3.33 6.01
C VAL A 4 1.01 -3.94 5.82
N ASP A 5 -0.01 -3.13 5.55
CA ASP A 5 -1.33 -3.67 5.23
C ASP A 5 -1.29 -4.48 3.92
N ILE A 6 -2.18 -5.45 3.82
CA ILE A 6 -2.29 -6.39 2.70
C ILE A 6 -3.63 -6.16 2.02
N ILE A 7 -3.65 -6.11 0.69
CA ILE A 7 -4.86 -6.29 -0.12
C ILE A 7 -4.92 -7.74 -0.59
N ALA A 8 -6.08 -8.36 -0.52
CA ALA A 8 -6.40 -9.65 -1.14
C ALA A 8 -7.59 -9.46 -2.08
N ILE A 9 -7.41 -9.76 -3.36
CA ILE A 9 -8.45 -9.65 -4.39
C ILE A 9 -8.98 -11.05 -4.72
N LYS A 10 -10.27 -11.27 -4.49
CA LYS A 10 -11.03 -12.45 -4.90
C LYS A 10 -11.46 -12.29 -6.36
N HIS A 11 -11.17 -13.30 -7.19
CA HIS A 11 -11.57 -13.36 -8.60
C HIS A 11 -12.89 -14.13 -8.75
N TYR A 12 -13.61 -13.94 -9.86
CA TYR A 12 -14.92 -14.58 -10.09
C TYR A 12 -14.87 -16.12 -10.13
N ASP A 13 -13.73 -16.71 -10.50
CA ASP A 13 -13.44 -18.15 -10.47
C ASP A 13 -13.13 -18.69 -9.05
N GLY A 14 -13.05 -17.81 -8.04
CA GLY A 14 -12.62 -18.16 -6.70
C GLY A 14 -11.10 -18.28 -6.51
N THR A 15 -10.29 -17.83 -7.48
CA THR A 15 -8.86 -17.54 -7.28
C THR A 15 -8.71 -16.34 -6.34
N ILE A 16 -7.63 -16.29 -5.54
CA ILE A 16 -7.36 -15.15 -4.67
C ILE A 16 -5.89 -14.72 -4.83
N ARG A 17 -5.67 -13.47 -5.26
CA ARG A 17 -4.33 -12.87 -5.38
C ARG A 17 -4.11 -11.82 -4.28
N THR A 18 -2.94 -11.83 -3.63
CA THR A 18 -2.64 -10.85 -2.57
C THR A 18 -1.43 -9.99 -2.86
N SER A 19 -1.43 -8.76 -2.36
CA SER A 19 -0.19 -8.00 -2.18
C SER A 19 0.75 -8.76 -1.20
N PRO A 20 2.08 -8.62 -1.34
CA PRO A 20 3.05 -9.31 -0.48
C PRO A 20 2.88 -9.07 1.03
N PHE A 21 3.01 -10.15 1.80
CA PHE A 21 2.95 -10.14 3.28
C PHE A 21 4.26 -9.58 3.87
N TYR A 22 4.46 -8.26 3.87
CA TYR A 22 5.64 -7.65 4.48
C TYR A 22 5.55 -7.77 6.01
N VAL A 23 6.34 -8.67 6.60
CA VAL A 23 6.41 -8.84 8.06
C VAL A 23 7.87 -8.79 8.50
N ARG A 24 8.19 -7.80 9.34
CA ARG A 24 9.57 -7.53 9.78
C ARG A 24 9.72 -7.49 11.31
N PHE A 25 10.69 -8.27 11.78
CA PHE A 25 11.10 -8.39 13.17
C PHE A 25 12.32 -7.49 13.47
N ARG A 26 12.41 -6.93 14.68
CA ARG A 26 13.46 -5.95 15.04
C ARG A 26 14.87 -6.60 15.15
N ARG A 27 14.97 -7.66 15.94
CA ARG A 27 16.18 -8.49 16.11
C ARG A 27 16.13 -9.68 15.14
N ARG A 28 17.31 -10.14 14.68
CA ARG A 28 17.47 -11.39 13.93
C ARG A 28 16.95 -12.57 14.76
N VAL A 29 16.57 -13.68 14.13
CA VAL A 29 16.39 -14.96 14.83
C VAL A 29 17.67 -15.80 14.73
N LEU A 30 17.89 -16.66 15.72
CA LEU A 30 19.08 -17.53 15.79
C LEU A 30 18.89 -18.87 15.06
N LYS A 31 17.64 -19.35 14.98
CA LYS A 31 17.23 -20.56 14.25
C LYS A 31 16.01 -20.26 13.36
N LYS A 32 15.83 -21.04 12.29
CA LYS A 32 14.59 -21.02 11.50
C LYS A 32 13.39 -21.23 12.43
N SER A 33 12.36 -20.42 12.25
CA SER A 33 11.18 -20.39 13.12
C SER A 33 9.92 -20.18 12.27
N GLN A 34 8.87 -20.96 12.54
CA GLN A 34 7.53 -20.69 12.01
C GLN A 34 7.00 -19.37 12.61
N ILE A 35 6.22 -18.64 11.83
CA ILE A 35 5.42 -17.51 12.28
C ILE A 35 3.97 -17.97 12.36
N LYS A 36 3.40 -18.04 13.56
CA LYS A 36 1.96 -18.30 13.70
C LYS A 36 1.19 -17.08 13.18
N ILE A 37 0.13 -17.32 12.43
CA ILE A 37 -0.79 -16.30 11.93
C ILE A 37 -2.12 -16.44 12.67
N GLN A 38 -2.63 -15.34 13.20
CA GLN A 38 -4.03 -15.21 13.63
C GLN A 38 -4.77 -14.21 12.75
N ILE A 39 -6.05 -14.48 12.49
CA ILE A 39 -6.97 -13.63 11.73
C ILE A 39 -8.18 -13.33 12.61
N ASN A 40 -8.47 -12.05 12.83
CA ASN A 40 -9.57 -11.55 13.67
C ASN A 40 -9.57 -12.03 15.15
N GLY A 41 -8.51 -12.71 15.59
CA GLY A 41 -8.36 -13.34 16.90
C GLY A 41 -8.12 -14.84 16.80
N ASP A 42 -8.73 -15.47 15.80
CA ASP A 42 -8.68 -16.91 15.55
C ASP A 42 -7.31 -17.38 15.05
N ALA A 43 -6.87 -18.57 15.45
CA ALA A 43 -5.66 -19.18 14.91
C ALA A 43 -5.89 -19.74 13.50
N THR A 44 -4.81 -19.83 12.69
CA THR A 44 -4.88 -20.37 11.32
C THR A 44 -3.81 -21.42 11.06
N ASP A 45 -4.15 -22.43 10.26
CA ASP A 45 -3.29 -23.59 9.95
C ASP A 45 -2.28 -23.29 8.83
N ILE A 46 -1.54 -22.19 9.01
CA ILE A 46 -0.49 -21.72 8.11
C ILE A 46 0.87 -22.12 8.67
N GLU A 47 1.38 -23.25 8.18
CA GLU A 47 2.67 -23.80 8.59
C GLU A 47 3.85 -23.22 7.80
N ASN A 48 3.61 -22.84 6.54
CA ASN A 48 4.67 -22.50 5.61
C ASN A 48 5.11 -21.02 5.63
N PHE A 49 4.61 -20.20 6.56
CA PHE A 49 5.09 -18.83 6.78
C PHE A 49 6.21 -18.83 7.84
N CYS A 50 7.44 -18.56 7.43
CA CYS A 50 8.66 -18.78 8.24
C CYS A 50 9.60 -17.56 8.23
N ILE A 51 10.50 -17.51 9.22
CA ILE A 51 11.67 -16.61 9.28
C ILE A 51 12.94 -17.44 9.55
N ASP A 52 14.02 -17.17 8.81
CA ASP A 52 15.26 -17.96 8.87
C ASP A 52 16.31 -17.41 9.82
N ALA A 53 17.24 -18.28 10.23
CA ALA A 53 18.43 -17.90 10.99
C ALA A 53 19.17 -16.74 10.31
N GLY A 54 19.49 -15.70 11.08
CA GLY A 54 20.12 -14.48 10.57
C GLY A 54 19.19 -13.50 9.84
N ASP A 55 17.95 -13.87 9.53
CA ASP A 55 16.99 -13.00 8.85
C ASP A 55 16.21 -12.10 9.83
N LYS A 56 15.58 -11.06 9.30
CA LYS A 56 14.66 -10.14 9.99
C LYS A 56 13.27 -10.10 9.34
N HIS A 57 13.07 -10.74 8.20
CA HIS A 57 11.82 -10.77 7.46
C HIS A 57 11.25 -12.19 7.40
N ALA A 58 9.93 -12.30 7.53
CA ALA A 58 9.23 -13.56 7.27
C ALA A 58 8.75 -13.64 5.82
N ARG A 59 8.65 -14.86 5.30
CA ARG A 59 8.24 -15.19 3.93
C ARG A 59 7.49 -16.53 3.91
N PHE A 60 6.69 -16.74 2.87
CA PHE A 60 6.19 -18.07 2.56
C PHE A 60 7.33 -18.95 2.04
N VAL A 61 7.20 -20.25 2.29
CA VAL A 61 8.11 -21.30 1.82
C VAL A 61 7.31 -22.31 1.02
N TRP A 62 7.86 -22.76 -0.10
CA TRP A 62 7.22 -23.73 -0.98
C TRP A 62 8.19 -24.87 -1.27
N ASP A 63 7.67 -26.09 -1.37
CA ASP A 63 8.38 -27.24 -1.94
C ASP A 63 9.75 -27.50 -1.26
N ASN A 64 9.81 -27.19 0.06
CA ASN A 64 11.00 -27.10 0.93
C ASN A 64 12.16 -26.19 0.46
N LYS A 65 12.04 -25.51 -0.68
CA LYS A 65 13.05 -24.60 -1.24
C LYS A 65 12.89 -23.20 -0.67
N LEU A 66 13.80 -22.86 0.23
CA LEU A 66 13.86 -21.53 0.83
C LEU A 66 14.71 -20.58 -0.03
N ILE A 67 14.05 -19.57 -0.61
CA ILE A 67 14.72 -18.56 -1.41
C ILE A 67 15.38 -17.56 -0.47
N HIS A 68 16.69 -17.74 -0.25
CA HIS A 68 17.55 -16.71 0.33
C HIS A 68 17.54 -15.48 -0.58
N TRP A 69 17.28 -14.30 -0.01
CA TRP A 69 17.01 -13.07 -0.75
C TRP A 69 18.05 -12.01 -0.38
N GLU A 70 19.05 -11.79 -1.24
CA GLU A 70 20.07 -10.76 -1.04
C GLU A 70 19.58 -9.37 -1.47
N GLY A 71 18.60 -8.82 -0.74
CA GLY A 71 18.01 -7.52 -1.07
C GLY A 71 16.73 -7.21 -0.30
N GLU A 72 15.87 -6.36 -0.87
CA GLU A 72 14.63 -5.90 -0.23
C GLU A 72 13.37 -6.37 -0.96
N PHE A 73 12.27 -6.53 -0.21
CA PHE A 73 11.04 -7.24 -0.58
C PHE A 73 10.12 -6.53 -1.61
N TRP A 74 10.38 -5.25 -1.92
CA TRP A 74 9.56 -4.44 -2.84
C TRP A 74 10.20 -4.00 -4.18
N PRO A 75 11.53 -3.83 -4.35
CA PRO A 75 12.16 -3.51 -5.64
C PRO A 75 12.13 -4.65 -6.69
N VAL A 76 11.02 -5.39 -6.79
CA VAL A 76 10.81 -6.41 -7.82
C VAL A 76 10.77 -5.81 -9.24
N TYR A 77 10.52 -4.50 -9.41
CA TYR A 77 10.70 -3.81 -10.70
C TYR A 77 12.00 -3.03 -10.88
N GLN A 78 12.77 -2.73 -9.84
CA GLN A 78 14.05 -2.04 -10.07
C GLN A 78 15.10 -2.99 -10.68
N THR A 79 14.84 -4.30 -10.63
CA THR A 79 15.56 -5.33 -11.34
C THR A 79 15.03 -5.58 -12.77
N TRP A 80 13.93 -4.94 -13.19
CA TRP A 80 13.37 -5.03 -14.56
C TRP A 80 14.34 -4.51 -15.64
N GLU A 81 15.18 -3.52 -15.30
CA GLU A 81 16.20 -2.95 -16.19
C GLU A 81 17.64 -3.37 -15.81
N LEU A 82 17.85 -4.00 -14.65
CA LEU A 82 19.18 -4.22 -14.05
C LEU A 82 19.58 -5.68 -13.84
N GLN A 83 18.67 -6.66 -13.99
CA GLN A 83 18.98 -8.08 -13.81
C GLN A 83 18.37 -9.02 -14.87
N ALA A 84 17.24 -8.65 -15.48
CA ALA A 84 16.89 -9.26 -16.76
C ALA A 84 17.88 -8.74 -17.81
N GLU A 85 18.53 -9.64 -18.55
CA GLU A 85 19.40 -9.21 -19.65
C GLU A 85 18.62 -8.32 -20.64
N ALA A 86 19.29 -7.33 -21.22
CA ALA A 86 18.71 -6.48 -22.24
C ALA A 86 18.20 -7.28 -23.47
N SER A 87 18.78 -8.47 -23.70
CA SER A 87 18.42 -9.47 -24.71
C SER A 87 17.03 -10.10 -24.53
N MET A 88 16.48 -10.15 -23.32
CA MET A 88 15.24 -10.92 -23.05
C MET A 88 13.99 -10.25 -23.64
N THR A 89 13.15 -11.03 -24.31
CA THR A 89 11.83 -10.58 -24.78
C THR A 89 10.89 -10.24 -23.63
N ASN A 90 9.89 -9.39 -23.89
CA ASN A 90 8.87 -8.99 -22.89
C ASN A 90 8.05 -10.19 -22.37
N GLU A 91 7.94 -11.25 -23.18
CA GLU A 91 7.27 -12.51 -22.85
C GLU A 91 8.09 -13.33 -21.84
N LYS A 92 9.37 -13.64 -22.15
CA LYS A 92 10.27 -14.33 -21.21
C LYS A 92 10.49 -13.56 -19.91
N LYS A 93 10.45 -12.22 -19.97
CA LYS A 93 10.39 -11.35 -18.80
C LYS A 93 9.12 -11.59 -17.99
N ARG A 94 7.93 -11.61 -18.62
CA ARG A 94 6.63 -11.92 -17.96
C ARG A 94 6.65 -13.30 -17.28
N GLU A 95 7.12 -14.34 -17.98
CA GLU A 95 7.26 -15.70 -17.43
C GLU A 95 8.14 -15.74 -16.19
N TYR A 96 9.32 -15.11 -16.24
CA TYR A 96 10.23 -15.01 -15.09
C TYR A 96 9.58 -14.30 -13.90
N TYR A 97 8.83 -13.22 -14.13
CA TYR A 97 8.12 -12.53 -13.05
C TYR A 97 7.00 -13.37 -12.47
N THR A 98 6.15 -14.01 -13.28
CA THR A 98 5.11 -14.94 -12.81
C THR A 98 5.74 -16.02 -11.92
N SER A 99 6.74 -16.73 -12.46
CA SER A 99 7.50 -17.76 -11.76
C SER A 99 8.14 -17.28 -10.44
N MET A 100 8.56 -16.01 -10.35
CA MET A 100 9.07 -15.43 -9.10
C MET A 100 7.96 -14.99 -8.15
N MET A 101 6.83 -14.46 -8.65
CA MET A 101 5.68 -14.10 -7.82
C MET A 101 5.07 -15.35 -7.16
N ASP A 102 4.94 -16.45 -7.90
CA ASP A 102 4.39 -17.73 -7.42
C ASP A 102 5.21 -18.34 -6.26
N ARG A 103 6.49 -17.96 -6.15
CA ARG A 103 7.39 -18.37 -5.07
C ARG A 103 7.44 -17.38 -3.89
N LEU A 104 6.93 -16.16 -4.05
CA LEU A 104 6.96 -15.09 -3.02
C LEU A 104 5.58 -14.76 -2.44
N LEU A 105 4.50 -15.09 -3.15
CA LEU A 105 3.13 -14.86 -2.75
C LEU A 105 2.49 -16.17 -2.21
N PRO A 106 1.48 -16.07 -1.34
CA PRO A 106 0.62 -17.19 -0.98
C PRO A 106 -0.24 -17.66 -2.16
N ARG A 107 -0.26 -18.97 -2.40
CA ARG A 107 -1.20 -19.62 -3.33
C ARG A 107 -2.64 -19.49 -2.82
N THR A 108 -3.64 -19.54 -3.71
CA THR A 108 -5.08 -19.39 -3.39
C THR A 108 -5.52 -20.26 -2.21
N GLU A 109 -5.03 -21.49 -2.13
CA GLU A 109 -5.37 -22.50 -1.12
C GLU A 109 -4.85 -22.09 0.26
N THR A 110 -3.69 -21.42 0.29
CA THR A 110 -3.09 -20.87 1.52
C THR A 110 -3.84 -19.63 2.00
N ILE A 111 -4.44 -18.85 1.10
CA ILE A 111 -5.31 -17.73 1.48
C ILE A 111 -6.70 -18.20 1.91
N LYS A 112 -7.26 -19.25 1.29
CA LYS A 112 -8.53 -19.84 1.73
C LYS A 112 -8.43 -20.34 3.19
N LYS A 113 -7.30 -20.93 3.60
CA LYS A 113 -6.98 -21.29 5.00
C LYS A 113 -6.91 -20.11 6.00
N LEU A 114 -6.88 -18.85 5.54
CA LEU A 114 -6.94 -17.68 6.43
C LEU A 114 -8.37 -17.32 6.86
N ASN A 115 -9.41 -17.94 6.26
CA ASN A 115 -10.82 -17.69 6.59
C ASN A 115 -11.20 -16.20 6.60
N LEU A 116 -10.69 -15.44 5.62
CA LEU A 116 -10.92 -13.99 5.49
C LEU A 116 -12.41 -13.68 5.29
N LYS A 117 -12.91 -12.71 6.04
CA LYS A 117 -14.24 -12.09 5.84
C LYS A 117 -14.10 -10.95 4.82
N GLU A 118 -15.15 -10.68 4.04
CA GLU A 118 -15.15 -9.55 3.10
C GLU A 118 -14.93 -8.23 3.85
N GLY A 119 -14.17 -7.31 3.26
CA GLY A 119 -13.74 -6.08 3.92
C GLY A 119 -12.49 -6.27 4.78
N VAL A 120 -12.51 -5.75 6.01
CA VAL A 120 -11.30 -5.55 6.82
C VAL A 120 -11.10 -6.66 7.85
N ASN A 121 -9.96 -7.33 7.79
CA ASN A 121 -9.53 -8.35 8.74
C ASN A 121 -8.30 -7.86 9.51
N VAL A 122 -8.23 -8.14 10.81
CA VAL A 122 -7.01 -7.90 11.61
C VAL A 122 -6.11 -9.13 11.52
N VAL A 123 -4.83 -8.95 11.19
CA VAL A 123 -3.84 -10.04 11.15
C VAL A 123 -2.75 -9.84 12.20
N ASN A 124 -2.46 -10.88 12.98
CA ASN A 124 -1.36 -10.91 13.93
C ASN A 124 -0.32 -11.96 13.51
N PHE A 125 0.91 -11.51 13.27
CA PHE A 125 2.07 -12.36 12.99
C PHE A 125 2.89 -12.57 14.27
N ILE A 126 2.99 -13.81 14.74
CA ILE A 126 3.53 -14.15 16.07
C ILE A 126 4.78 -15.03 15.94
N LEU A 127 5.88 -14.58 16.53
CA LEU A 127 7.15 -15.31 16.60
C LEU A 127 7.45 -15.74 18.04
N GLY A 128 7.29 -17.04 18.32
CA GLY A 128 7.50 -17.60 19.66
C GLY A 128 6.58 -16.94 20.71
N GLU A 129 7.08 -16.85 21.94
CA GLU A 129 6.37 -16.33 23.10
C GLU A 129 6.22 -14.79 23.04
N GLY A 130 5.21 -14.31 22.31
CA GLY A 130 4.70 -12.93 22.41
C GLY A 130 5.35 -11.87 21.52
N ARG A 131 6.26 -12.21 20.59
CA ARG A 131 6.76 -11.22 19.60
C ARG A 131 5.72 -11.02 18.48
N VAL A 132 4.73 -10.16 18.71
CA VAL A 132 3.62 -9.90 17.76
C VAL A 132 3.87 -8.72 16.82
N ALA A 133 3.47 -8.86 15.55
CA ALA A 133 3.34 -7.78 14.58
C ALA A 133 1.94 -7.78 13.97
N THR A 134 1.15 -6.77 14.30
CA THR A 134 -0.23 -6.58 13.83
C THR A 134 -0.25 -5.78 12.53
N SER A 135 -1.17 -6.14 11.63
CA SER A 135 -1.51 -5.43 10.38
C SER A 135 -2.99 -5.63 10.05
N ARG A 136 -3.46 -5.17 8.88
CA ARG A 136 -4.76 -5.59 8.32
C ARG A 136 -4.62 -6.32 6.99
N ILE A 137 -5.59 -7.17 6.71
CA ILE A 137 -5.86 -7.74 5.39
C ILE A 137 -7.21 -7.22 4.91
N TYR A 138 -7.19 -6.46 3.83
CA TYR A 138 -8.36 -5.92 3.13
C TYR A 138 -8.72 -6.92 2.04
N PHE A 139 -9.76 -7.72 2.27
CA PHE A 139 -10.26 -8.72 1.32
C PHE A 139 -11.41 -8.10 0.52
N TRP A 140 -11.23 -8.01 -0.80
CA TRP A 140 -12.14 -7.35 -1.72
C TRP A 140 -12.42 -8.22 -2.94
N SER A 141 -13.60 -8.11 -3.54
CA SER A 141 -13.92 -8.67 -4.86
C SER A 141 -13.22 -7.90 -6.01
N CYS A 142 -13.08 -8.52 -7.19
CA CYS A 142 -12.31 -7.99 -8.33
C CYS A 142 -13.01 -6.94 -9.20
N ASP A 143 -14.28 -6.64 -8.93
CA ASP A 143 -14.97 -5.45 -9.43
C ASP A 143 -14.46 -4.14 -8.77
N GLN A 144 -13.94 -4.25 -7.54
CA GLN A 144 -13.64 -3.12 -6.66
C GLN A 144 -12.76 -2.06 -7.33
N ARG A 145 -13.31 -0.84 -7.42
CA ARG A 145 -12.56 0.34 -7.88
C ARG A 145 -11.77 0.98 -6.74
N ILE A 146 -10.51 1.33 -7.03
CA ILE A 146 -9.55 1.91 -6.09
C ILE A 146 -9.24 3.37 -6.45
N VAL A 147 -9.18 4.21 -5.42
CA VAL A 147 -8.64 5.58 -5.47
C VAL A 147 -7.36 5.64 -4.65
N VAL A 148 -6.30 6.24 -5.19
CA VAL A 148 -5.00 6.36 -4.52
C VAL A 148 -4.85 7.74 -3.90
N SER A 149 -4.42 7.81 -2.64
CA SER A 149 -3.96 9.04 -2.00
C SER A 149 -2.50 8.90 -1.57
N ASP A 150 -1.65 9.83 -1.98
CA ASP A 150 -0.43 10.12 -1.22
C ASP A 150 -0.78 10.72 0.15
N VAL A 151 0.07 10.53 1.15
CA VAL A 151 -0.10 11.15 2.49
C VAL A 151 0.64 12.49 2.60
N ASP A 152 1.88 12.56 2.12
CA ASP A 152 2.90 13.51 2.57
C ASP A 152 2.86 14.87 1.86
N GLY A 153 2.05 15.77 2.39
CA GLY A 153 1.75 17.07 1.80
C GLY A 153 0.59 17.03 0.81
N THR A 154 -0.14 15.92 0.75
CA THR A 154 -1.34 15.68 -0.07
C THR A 154 -2.57 15.61 0.83
N ILE A 155 -2.51 14.80 1.89
CA ILE A 155 -3.44 14.84 3.03
C ILE A 155 -2.99 15.93 4.03
N THR A 156 -1.69 15.94 4.37
CA THR A 156 -1.09 16.95 5.26
C THR A 156 -0.73 18.25 4.51
N GLY A 157 -0.40 19.31 5.25
CA GLY A 157 0.34 20.46 4.73
C GLY A 157 1.77 20.10 4.27
N LYS A 158 2.41 20.99 3.50
CA LYS A 158 3.74 20.79 2.89
C LYS A 158 4.78 21.71 3.53
N GLY A 159 5.84 21.14 4.10
CA GLY A 159 6.93 21.87 4.79
C GLY A 159 7.31 21.31 6.16
N GLU A 160 6.65 20.25 6.62
CA GLU A 160 6.62 19.90 8.04
C GLU A 160 7.63 18.80 8.40
N ASN A 161 8.66 19.15 9.17
CA ASN A 161 9.73 18.25 9.59
C ASN A 161 9.23 17.20 10.60
N PHE A 162 8.71 16.07 10.13
CA PHE A 162 8.22 14.97 10.97
C PHE A 162 9.26 14.40 11.96
N SER A 163 10.56 14.63 11.73
CA SER A 163 11.64 14.35 12.70
C SER A 163 11.57 15.21 13.98
N ARG A 164 10.95 16.40 13.91
CA ARG A 164 10.57 17.20 15.09
C ARG A 164 9.23 16.75 15.69
N PHE A 165 8.29 16.25 14.88
CA PHE A 165 6.99 15.77 15.36
C PHE A 165 7.12 14.58 16.32
N SER A 166 8.12 13.72 16.15
CA SER A 166 8.33 12.56 17.03
C SER A 166 8.86 12.87 18.44
N LYS A 167 8.99 14.15 18.83
CA LYS A 167 9.50 14.55 20.16
C LYS A 167 8.43 15.04 21.14
N PHE A 168 7.23 15.39 20.71
CA PHE A 168 6.19 15.96 21.58
C PHE A 168 4.87 15.19 21.46
N TYR A 169 4.65 14.27 22.40
CA TYR A 169 3.39 13.53 22.53
C TYR A 169 2.32 14.40 23.22
N THR A 170 1.55 15.16 22.44
CA THR A 170 0.25 15.69 22.87
C THR A 170 -0.74 15.60 21.72
N ASN A 171 -1.98 15.16 21.98
CA ASN A 171 -2.97 14.91 20.94
C ASN A 171 -3.43 16.19 20.20
N HIS A 172 -3.21 17.37 20.78
CA HIS A 172 -3.69 18.67 20.27
C HIS A 172 -2.97 19.20 19.01
N PHE A 173 -1.81 18.64 18.61
CA PHE A 173 -1.01 19.18 17.50
C PHE A 173 -1.32 18.60 16.11
N TYR A 174 -2.16 17.57 16.01
CA TYR A 174 -2.44 16.88 14.75
C TYR A 174 -3.62 17.48 13.95
N VAL A 175 -4.60 18.06 14.65
CA VAL A 175 -5.86 18.55 14.07
C VAL A 175 -5.63 19.70 13.08
N LYS A 176 -4.77 20.66 13.42
CA LYS A 176 -4.66 21.97 12.71
C LYS A 176 -4.01 21.96 11.31
N ARG A 177 -3.78 20.80 10.69
CA ARG A 177 -2.85 20.64 9.53
C ARG A 177 -3.27 19.66 8.42
N ILE A 178 -4.53 19.21 8.44
CA ILE A 178 -5.15 18.49 7.32
C ILE A 178 -5.58 19.52 6.25
N ARG A 179 -5.62 19.14 4.98
CA ARG A 179 -6.20 20.01 3.94
C ARG A 179 -7.74 20.03 4.02
N PRO A 180 -8.41 21.20 4.02
CA PRO A 180 -9.87 21.29 4.15
C PRO A 180 -10.65 20.43 3.15
N SER A 181 -11.78 19.89 3.61
CA SER A 181 -12.73 19.04 2.87
C SER A 181 -12.18 17.79 2.19
N ILE A 182 -10.93 17.37 2.47
CA ILE A 182 -10.39 16.11 1.95
C ILE A 182 -11.14 14.88 2.50
N ILE A 183 -11.55 14.94 3.77
CA ILE A 183 -12.28 13.87 4.45
C ILE A 183 -13.66 13.71 3.80
N GLU A 184 -14.39 14.82 3.63
CA GLU A 184 -15.69 14.85 2.97
C GLU A 184 -15.62 14.33 1.52
N LEU A 185 -14.61 14.73 0.76
CA LEU A 185 -14.39 14.24 -0.60
C LEU A 185 -14.14 12.73 -0.62
N TYR A 186 -13.27 12.23 0.27
CA TYR A 186 -12.93 10.81 0.31
C TYR A 186 -14.07 9.94 0.84
N LYS A 187 -14.89 10.44 1.78
CA LYS A 187 -16.17 9.80 2.15
C LYS A 187 -17.12 9.76 0.96
N SER A 188 -17.36 10.88 0.28
CA SER A 188 -18.24 10.93 -0.91
C SER A 188 -17.81 9.97 -2.03
N ILE A 189 -16.51 9.71 -2.16
CA ILE A 189 -15.93 8.71 -3.06
C ILE A 189 -16.21 7.27 -2.56
N GLU A 190 -16.10 7.01 -1.26
CA GLU A 190 -16.43 5.71 -0.64
C GLU A 190 -17.95 5.41 -0.65
N ASP A 191 -18.79 6.42 -0.47
CA ASP A 191 -20.25 6.36 -0.56
C ASP A 191 -20.71 5.99 -1.98
N ASN A 192 -19.95 6.42 -3.00
CA ASN A 192 -20.12 5.99 -4.40
C ASN A 192 -19.51 4.59 -4.69
N GLY A 193 -19.10 3.82 -3.68
CA GLY A 193 -18.70 2.40 -3.77
C GLY A 193 -17.19 2.12 -3.91
N TYR A 194 -16.38 3.16 -4.16
CA TYR A 194 -14.92 3.05 -4.33
C TYR A 194 -14.20 2.76 -3.00
N LYS A 195 -12.93 2.36 -3.04
CA LYS A 195 -12.07 2.23 -1.85
C LYS A 195 -10.78 3.02 -1.98
N VAL A 196 -10.43 3.74 -0.92
CA VAL A 196 -9.21 4.56 -0.86
C VAL A 196 -8.03 3.71 -0.38
N ILE A 197 -6.87 3.84 -1.03
CA ILE A 197 -5.59 3.32 -0.54
C ILE A 197 -4.62 4.46 -0.27
N TYR A 198 -3.86 4.35 0.82
CA TYR A 198 -2.93 5.39 1.27
C TYR A 198 -1.48 5.00 0.97
N VAL A 199 -0.69 5.94 0.45
CA VAL A 199 0.67 5.68 -0.05
C VAL A 199 1.64 6.72 0.49
N THR A 200 2.83 6.29 0.91
CA THR A 200 3.83 7.22 1.44
C THR A 200 5.26 6.77 1.19
N GLY A 201 6.14 7.74 0.92
CA GLY A 201 7.60 7.56 0.87
C GLY A 201 8.26 7.34 2.25
N ARG A 202 7.47 7.20 3.33
CA ARG A 202 7.96 6.97 4.69
C ARG A 202 8.35 5.52 4.94
N PRO A 203 9.50 5.26 5.60
CA PRO A 203 9.90 3.92 6.04
C PRO A 203 8.81 3.19 6.83
N VAL A 204 8.62 1.90 6.56
CA VAL A 204 7.73 0.97 7.32
C VAL A 204 7.91 0.98 8.85
N ARG A 205 9.05 1.45 9.37
CA ARG A 205 9.23 1.67 10.82
C ARG A 205 8.38 2.82 11.40
N GLN A 206 7.86 3.71 10.55
CA GLN A 206 6.91 4.77 10.90
C GLN A 206 5.45 4.34 10.70
N TYR A 207 5.18 3.13 10.18
CA TYR A 207 3.83 2.64 9.85
C TYR A 207 2.81 2.89 10.97
N ALA A 208 3.15 2.55 12.22
CA ALA A 208 2.24 2.74 13.36
C ALA A 208 1.91 4.22 13.64
N VAL A 209 2.84 5.15 13.36
CA VAL A 209 2.61 6.60 13.52
C VAL A 209 1.77 7.15 12.37
N ILE A 210 1.94 6.61 11.15
CA ILE A 210 1.13 6.98 9.96
C ILE A 210 -0.29 6.44 10.11
N LYS A 211 -0.45 5.21 10.61
CA LYS A 211 -1.76 4.63 10.91
C LYS A 211 -2.46 5.38 12.03
N LYS A 212 -1.77 5.70 13.12
CA LYS A 212 -2.33 6.56 14.16
C LYS A 212 -2.73 7.92 13.60
N LEU A 213 -1.88 8.57 12.79
CA LEU A 213 -2.23 9.84 12.13
C LEU A 213 -3.52 9.72 11.29
N LEU A 214 -3.65 8.71 10.43
CA LEU A 214 -4.84 8.58 9.56
C LEU A 214 -6.13 8.21 10.33
N LEU A 215 -6.02 7.56 11.50
CA LEU A 215 -7.17 7.25 12.38
C LEU A 215 -7.53 8.40 13.32
N ASP A 216 -6.55 9.17 13.78
CA ASP A 216 -6.74 10.33 14.66
C ASP A 216 -7.13 11.60 13.89
N ILE A 217 -7.00 11.62 12.56
CA ILE A 217 -7.43 12.73 11.70
C ILE A 217 -8.96 12.85 11.75
N ARG A 218 -9.41 14.00 12.23
CA ARG A 218 -10.80 14.50 12.25
C ARG A 218 -10.84 15.88 11.63
N GLN A 219 -11.98 16.27 11.06
CA GLN A 219 -12.21 17.67 10.64
C GLN A 219 -12.44 18.55 11.89
N GLU A 220 -12.11 19.84 11.84
CA GLU A 220 -12.23 20.73 13.03
C GLU A 220 -13.69 20.90 13.51
N ASP A 221 -14.68 20.66 12.64
CA ASP A 221 -16.10 20.95 12.88
C ASP A 221 -16.99 19.72 13.17
N ASP A 222 -16.48 18.48 13.02
CA ASP A 222 -17.23 17.24 13.33
C ASP A 222 -16.31 16.11 13.81
N GLU A 223 -16.51 15.69 15.07
CA GLU A 223 -15.77 14.58 15.68
C GLU A 223 -16.00 13.21 15.04
N ASN A 224 -17.11 13.03 14.33
CA ASN A 224 -17.44 11.81 13.59
C ASN A 224 -16.89 11.81 12.15
N ASN A 225 -16.29 12.92 11.71
CA ASN A 225 -15.75 13.05 10.38
C ASN A 225 -14.27 12.64 10.31
N THR A 226 -14.03 11.32 10.35
CA THR A 226 -12.72 10.70 10.13
C THR A 226 -12.49 10.31 8.67
N MET A 227 -11.22 10.11 8.28
CA MET A 227 -10.86 9.52 6.99
C MET A 227 -11.50 8.13 6.77
N PRO A 228 -11.84 7.76 5.53
CA PRO A 228 -12.17 6.38 5.14
C PRO A 228 -11.15 5.32 5.57
N GLU A 229 -11.61 4.10 5.79
CA GLU A 229 -10.74 3.00 6.21
C GLU A 229 -10.06 2.31 5.01
N GLY A 230 -8.75 2.57 4.85
CA GLY A 230 -7.96 2.08 3.71
C GLY A 230 -6.60 1.46 4.07
N PRO A 231 -6.06 0.56 3.22
CA PRO A 231 -4.70 0.02 3.35
C PRO A 231 -3.62 1.12 3.28
N ILE A 232 -2.57 1.02 4.09
CA ILE A 232 -1.45 1.98 4.12
C ILE A 232 -0.15 1.34 3.60
N PHE A 233 0.29 1.74 2.41
CA PHE A 233 1.53 1.29 1.78
C PHE A 233 2.71 2.22 2.07
N THR A 234 3.61 1.75 2.93
CA THR A 234 4.88 2.40 3.29
C THR A 234 6.07 1.80 2.54
N THR A 235 7.08 2.61 2.23
CA THR A 235 8.32 2.11 1.59
C THR A 235 9.17 1.24 2.55
N PRO A 236 9.84 0.16 2.08
CA PRO A 236 10.60 -0.74 2.96
C PRO A 236 11.89 -0.11 3.54
N TYR A 237 12.46 0.88 2.85
CA TYR A 237 13.83 1.34 3.02
C TYR A 237 14.14 2.09 4.34
N LYS A 238 15.42 2.36 4.58
CA LYS A 238 15.86 3.50 5.42
C LYS A 238 16.12 4.71 4.50
N PHE A 239 15.21 5.68 4.43
CA PHE A 239 15.26 6.81 3.48
C PHE A 239 16.37 7.87 3.73
N TYR A 240 17.45 7.50 4.43
CA TYR A 240 18.55 8.39 4.85
C TYR A 240 19.96 7.83 4.59
N ILE A 241 20.11 6.79 3.77
CA ILE A 241 21.44 6.18 3.48
C ILE A 241 21.87 6.43 2.03
N SER A 242 22.90 7.28 1.89
CA SER A 242 23.83 7.53 0.78
C SER A 242 23.33 7.77 -0.65
N ARG A 243 24.09 8.62 -1.38
CA ARG A 243 23.92 8.90 -2.82
C ARG A 243 24.07 7.62 -3.67
N ALA A 244 24.98 6.72 -3.29
CA ALA A 244 25.17 5.44 -3.97
C ALA A 244 23.96 4.50 -3.85
N PHE A 245 23.24 4.51 -2.73
CA PHE A 245 22.02 3.71 -2.58
C PHE A 245 20.86 4.23 -3.44
N LYS A 246 20.75 5.56 -3.64
CA LYS A 246 19.80 6.15 -4.63
C LYS A 246 20.14 5.83 -6.09
N VAL A 247 21.39 5.46 -6.41
CA VAL A 247 21.76 5.00 -7.75
C VAL A 247 21.38 3.53 -7.93
N ARG A 248 21.72 2.66 -6.97
CA ARG A 248 21.47 1.21 -7.04
C ARG A 248 20.02 0.78 -6.72
N CYS A 249 19.29 1.55 -5.93
CA CYS A 249 17.87 1.30 -5.60
C CYS A 249 16.97 2.42 -6.13
N GLY A 250 17.40 3.06 -7.22
CA GLY A 250 16.62 3.99 -8.02
C GLY A 250 16.05 5.23 -7.31
N ARG A 251 15.19 5.94 -8.03
CA ARG A 251 14.56 7.19 -7.56
C ARG A 251 13.24 6.91 -6.82
N PRO A 252 12.79 7.77 -5.88
CA PRO A 252 11.61 7.52 -5.05
C PRO A 252 10.29 7.28 -5.81
N ASP A 253 10.12 7.89 -6.99
CA ASP A 253 9.03 7.66 -7.96
C ASP A 253 8.86 6.19 -8.34
N GLN A 254 9.96 5.45 -8.43
CA GLN A 254 9.93 4.05 -8.82
C GLN A 254 9.27 3.18 -7.76
N PHE A 255 9.32 3.55 -6.47
CA PHE A 255 8.58 2.81 -5.43
C PHE A 255 7.07 2.90 -5.64
N LYS A 256 6.52 4.11 -5.83
CA LYS A 256 5.08 4.31 -6.04
C LYS A 256 4.61 3.63 -7.33
N THR A 257 5.36 3.80 -8.42
CA THR A 257 5.08 3.11 -9.70
C THR A 257 5.07 1.59 -9.53
N SER A 258 6.12 1.01 -8.93
CA SER A 258 6.21 -0.45 -8.68
C SER A 258 5.08 -0.97 -7.80
N MET A 259 4.65 -0.17 -6.82
CA MET A 259 3.60 -0.51 -5.87
C MET A 259 2.23 -0.56 -6.55
N LEU A 260 1.88 0.49 -7.29
CA LEU A 260 0.57 0.62 -7.94
C LEU A 260 0.39 -0.38 -9.09
N THR A 261 1.41 -0.59 -9.93
CA THR A 261 1.31 -1.60 -11.01
C THR A 261 1.21 -3.01 -10.43
N ARG A 262 1.82 -3.28 -9.25
CA ARG A 262 1.63 -4.57 -8.55
C ARG A 262 0.22 -4.72 -7.96
N ILE A 263 -0.43 -3.65 -7.49
CA ILE A 263 -1.85 -3.68 -7.10
C ILE A 263 -2.72 -3.99 -8.33
N LYS A 264 -2.44 -3.38 -9.50
CA LYS A 264 -3.14 -3.71 -10.75
C LYS A 264 -3.00 -5.19 -11.13
N MET A 265 -1.83 -5.82 -10.95
CA MET A 265 -1.64 -7.27 -11.17
C MET A 265 -2.47 -8.20 -10.25
N LEU A 266 -3.03 -7.68 -9.14
CA LEU A 266 -3.91 -8.48 -8.28
C LEU A 266 -5.26 -8.75 -8.92
N TYR A 267 -5.65 -8.00 -9.96
CA TYR A 267 -6.93 -8.12 -10.64
C TYR A 267 -6.84 -9.09 -11.85
N PRO A 268 -7.98 -9.60 -12.37
CA PRO A 268 -8.04 -10.29 -13.66
C PRO A 268 -7.58 -9.38 -14.81
N GLU A 269 -6.99 -9.93 -15.87
CA GLU A 269 -6.49 -9.12 -17.00
C GLU A 269 -7.60 -8.35 -17.74
N HIS A 270 -8.86 -8.83 -17.72
CA HIS A 270 -10.01 -8.12 -18.30
C HIS A 270 -10.46 -6.90 -17.48
N ILE A 271 -10.01 -6.75 -16.23
CA ILE A 271 -10.25 -5.56 -15.42
C ILE A 271 -9.15 -4.54 -15.73
N ASN A 272 -9.32 -3.84 -16.85
CA ASN A 272 -8.32 -2.92 -17.39
C ASN A 272 -7.95 -1.76 -16.44
N GLU A 273 -8.92 -1.25 -15.67
CA GLU A 273 -8.78 -0.07 -14.82
C GLU A 273 -9.34 -0.33 -13.40
N PRO A 274 -8.60 -1.05 -12.54
CA PRO A 274 -8.97 -1.22 -11.13
C PRO A 274 -8.61 0.02 -10.30
N ILE A 275 -7.58 0.78 -10.71
CA ILE A 275 -7.17 2.04 -10.08
C ILE A 275 -7.71 3.18 -10.94
N VAL A 276 -8.73 3.87 -10.43
CA VAL A 276 -9.51 4.86 -11.21
C VAL A 276 -8.96 6.27 -11.05
N ALA A 277 -8.38 6.62 -9.90
CA ALA A 277 -7.83 7.95 -9.63
C ALA A 277 -6.59 7.93 -8.73
N GLY A 278 -5.81 9.01 -8.79
CA GLY A 278 -4.66 9.23 -7.92
C GLY A 278 -4.46 10.69 -7.52
N PHE A 279 -4.41 10.96 -6.21
CA PHE A 279 -4.12 12.26 -5.61
C PHE A 279 -2.69 12.30 -5.07
N GLY A 280 -1.88 13.25 -5.54
CA GLY A 280 -0.49 13.43 -5.10
C GLY A 280 0.02 14.86 -5.28
N ASN A 281 1.17 15.19 -4.71
CA ASN A 281 1.67 16.58 -4.66
C ASN A 281 3.03 16.77 -5.36
N THR A 282 3.57 15.73 -5.99
CA THR A 282 4.79 15.79 -6.80
C THR A 282 4.51 15.33 -8.22
N SER A 283 5.24 15.87 -9.20
CA SER A 283 5.15 15.43 -10.60
C SER A 283 5.51 13.94 -10.76
N THR A 284 6.33 13.43 -9.84
CA THR A 284 6.66 12.02 -9.67
C THR A 284 5.47 11.15 -9.26
N ASP A 285 4.51 11.67 -8.49
CA ASP A 285 3.27 10.94 -8.15
C ASP A 285 2.37 10.81 -9.38
N ILE A 286 2.15 11.92 -10.08
CA ILE A 286 1.39 11.97 -11.34
C ILE A 286 2.00 11.04 -12.39
N MET A 287 3.33 11.00 -12.48
CA MET A 287 4.02 10.05 -13.35
C MET A 287 3.79 8.60 -12.92
N SER A 288 3.75 8.29 -11.61
CA SER A 288 3.40 6.95 -11.13
C SER A 288 1.96 6.56 -11.47
N TYR A 289 0.98 7.44 -11.26
CA TYR A 289 -0.43 7.16 -11.59
C TYR A 289 -0.60 6.89 -13.09
N LYS A 290 -0.08 7.77 -13.95
CA LYS A 290 -0.12 7.58 -15.42
C LYS A 290 0.61 6.31 -15.87
N LYS A 291 1.77 5.97 -15.28
CA LYS A 291 2.52 4.74 -15.60
C LYS A 291 1.83 3.43 -15.15
N SER A 292 0.99 3.48 -14.10
CA SER A 292 0.18 2.33 -13.70
C SER A 292 -1.17 2.24 -14.43
N GLY A 293 -1.44 3.17 -15.36
CA GLY A 293 -2.62 3.17 -16.22
C GLY A 293 -3.83 3.92 -15.65
N VAL A 294 -3.63 4.86 -14.73
CA VAL A 294 -4.69 5.80 -14.31
C VAL A 294 -4.89 6.85 -15.40
N ASN A 295 -6.15 7.14 -15.75
CA ASN A 295 -6.49 8.14 -16.76
C ASN A 295 -5.89 9.52 -16.39
N PRO A 296 -5.24 10.24 -17.32
CA PRO A 296 -4.72 11.58 -17.07
C PRO A 296 -5.68 12.57 -16.42
N SER A 297 -6.98 12.55 -16.74
CA SER A 297 -7.99 13.44 -16.14
C SER A 297 -8.36 13.08 -14.69
N MET A 298 -7.94 11.91 -14.22
CA MET A 298 -8.12 11.42 -12.85
C MET A 298 -6.80 11.40 -12.05
N CYS A 299 -5.78 12.12 -12.54
CA CYS A 299 -4.47 12.27 -11.90
C CYS A 299 -4.33 13.69 -11.28
N PHE A 300 -4.74 13.82 -10.03
CA PHE A 300 -4.88 15.08 -9.31
C PHE A 300 -3.57 15.53 -8.66
N PHE A 301 -3.00 16.62 -9.17
CA PHE A 301 -1.82 17.29 -8.61
C PHE A 301 -2.23 18.37 -7.61
N VAL A 302 -1.84 18.19 -6.35
CA VAL A 302 -2.22 19.07 -5.23
C VAL A 302 -1.13 20.12 -4.98
N ASN A 303 -1.45 21.38 -5.27
CA ASN A 303 -0.54 22.52 -5.17
C ASN A 303 -0.24 22.93 -3.71
N LYS A 304 0.70 23.87 -3.54
CA LYS A 304 1.02 24.43 -2.21
C LYS A 304 -0.11 25.31 -1.66
N ASP A 305 -0.79 26.04 -2.54
CA ASP A 305 -1.90 26.96 -2.25
C ASP A 305 -3.26 26.28 -2.04
N HIS A 306 -3.27 24.94 -1.95
CA HIS A 306 -4.46 24.08 -1.83
C HIS A 306 -5.30 23.92 -3.10
N SER A 307 -4.97 24.59 -4.21
CA SER A 307 -5.56 24.27 -5.51
C SER A 307 -5.16 22.87 -5.99
N VAL A 308 -5.94 22.29 -6.90
CA VAL A 308 -5.72 20.96 -7.46
C VAL A 308 -5.87 21.01 -8.98
N ALA A 309 -4.88 20.52 -9.72
CA ALA A 309 -4.90 20.45 -11.18
C ALA A 309 -5.02 18.99 -11.67
N SER A 310 -5.79 18.74 -12.71
CA SER A 310 -5.90 17.41 -13.33
C SER A 310 -6.12 17.51 -14.84
N ASP A 311 -5.07 17.20 -15.60
CA ASP A 311 -4.94 17.37 -17.06
C ASP A 311 -5.39 18.76 -17.56
N ARG A 312 -6.67 18.93 -17.94
CA ARG A 312 -7.26 20.21 -18.40
C ARG A 312 -8.22 20.86 -17.39
N LYS A 313 -8.61 20.17 -16.32
CA LYS A 313 -9.45 20.73 -15.24
C LYS A 313 -8.57 21.33 -14.14
N ASN A 314 -8.95 22.49 -13.62
CA ASN A 314 -8.35 23.12 -12.43
C ASN A 314 -9.42 23.34 -11.37
N PHE A 315 -9.11 23.01 -10.12
CA PHE A 315 -10.02 23.08 -8.98
C PHE A 315 -9.44 23.97 -7.88
N LYS A 316 -10.30 24.78 -7.25
CA LYS A 316 -9.89 25.73 -6.20
C LYS A 316 -9.33 25.04 -4.95
N ASN A 317 -9.89 23.87 -4.62
CA ASN A 317 -9.56 23.02 -3.47
C ASN A 317 -10.28 21.66 -3.62
N TYR A 318 -10.25 20.80 -2.59
CA TYR A 318 -10.98 19.53 -2.57
C TYR A 318 -12.51 19.68 -2.54
N ALA A 319 -13.07 20.76 -1.96
CA ALA A 319 -14.52 20.99 -1.99
C ALA A 319 -15.04 21.19 -3.43
N HIS A 320 -14.30 21.92 -4.27
CA HIS A 320 -14.62 22.08 -5.69
C HIS A 320 -14.47 20.76 -6.50
N ILE A 321 -13.80 19.74 -5.97
CA ILE A 321 -13.84 18.37 -6.53
C ILE A 321 -15.06 17.62 -5.99
N LYS A 322 -15.42 17.82 -4.72
CA LYS A 322 -16.62 17.23 -4.08
C LYS A 322 -17.90 17.66 -4.81
N GLU A 323 -17.99 18.91 -5.24
CA GLU A 323 -19.08 19.45 -6.07
C GLU A 323 -19.32 18.62 -7.36
N ALA A 324 -18.26 18.04 -7.94
CA ALA A 324 -18.33 17.22 -9.15
C ALA A 324 -18.15 15.70 -8.88
N VAL A 325 -18.24 15.26 -7.61
CA VAL A 325 -17.84 13.89 -7.23
C VAL A 325 -18.66 12.80 -7.92
N HIS A 326 -19.96 13.01 -8.16
CA HIS A 326 -20.81 12.02 -8.83
C HIS A 326 -20.66 12.01 -10.36
N GLU A 327 -20.10 13.06 -10.98
CA GLU A 327 -19.65 13.03 -12.39
C GLU A 327 -18.35 12.24 -12.52
N MET A 328 -17.41 12.49 -11.61
CA MET A 328 -16.03 11.98 -11.69
C MET A 328 -15.87 10.58 -11.09
N PHE A 329 -16.71 10.22 -10.13
CA PHE A 329 -16.78 8.94 -9.43
C PHE A 329 -18.24 8.47 -9.40
N PRO A 330 -18.86 8.13 -10.55
CA PRO A 330 -20.26 7.69 -10.60
C PRO A 330 -20.50 6.46 -9.73
N LYS A 331 -21.71 6.35 -9.17
CA LYS A 331 -22.06 5.31 -8.19
C LYS A 331 -21.80 3.90 -8.73
N HIS A 332 -20.85 3.21 -8.10
CA HIS A 332 -20.45 1.85 -8.41
C HIS A 332 -21.11 0.88 -7.42
N ASP A 333 -22.34 0.49 -7.74
CA ASP A 333 -23.05 -0.58 -7.04
C ASP A 333 -22.37 -1.95 -7.27
N ARG A 334 -22.48 -2.82 -6.25
CA ARG A 334 -21.82 -4.14 -6.16
C ARG A 334 -22.85 -5.26 -6.17
#